data_AF-A0A540WLL7-F1
#
_entry.id   AF-A0A540WLL7-F1
#
_cell.length_a   1.000
_cell.length_b   1.000
_cell.length_c   1.000
_cell.angle_alpha   90.00
_cell.angle_beta   90.00
_cell.angle_gamma   90.00
#
_symmetry.space_group_name_H-M   'P 1'
#
loop_
_entity.id
_entity.type
_entity.pdbx_description
1 polymer ?
#
loop_
_entity_poly.entity_id
_entity_poly.type
_entity_poly.pdbx_seq_one_letter_code
_entity_poly.pdbx_strand_id
1 'polypeptide(L)'
;MSGEELNDEVTKLIAERLRRVADVLPPEGHAYHVVEAQTAAGERAGGLWMVGPEGGIPVFQSRELATEALQFVPPPQALGYLDESAVGWGVHALSADEFRTLFINPTVMLYVVLKVSDSGIEAQPLTEPREMTPPALTSGEHGPHVAMSGLEAAPAQVGEGGVMNAETRLARASVEELSPGERLWRLMEPAFDHDAKAGTHGQRVLALTTFFVRDVENGGLDQALFNFTPTAVDFVLKGFDEIGADEHAATVRAGMLALFGATPPETQNERRRIIDTRPRAWLDKHIDPLSERLMGEERLQSCFLRYVDAHPSEFFVD
;
A
#
# COMPACT_ATOMS: atom_id res chain seq x y z
N MET A 1 8.01 -28.38 -0.26
CA MET A 1 8.09 -26.91 -0.14
C MET A 1 8.82 -26.63 1.16
N SER A 2 10.14 -26.46 1.06
CA SER A 2 11.14 -26.60 2.11
C SER A 2 11.20 -25.38 3.02
N GLY A 3 11.15 -25.60 4.34
CA GLY A 3 11.36 -24.55 5.34
C GLY A 3 12.76 -23.91 5.34
N GLU A 4 13.61 -24.24 4.36
CA GLU A 4 14.94 -23.63 4.16
C GLU A 4 14.89 -22.34 3.35
N GLU A 5 13.98 -22.18 2.38
CA GLU A 5 13.92 -20.99 1.51
C GLU A 5 13.33 -19.77 2.24
N LEU A 6 12.25 -19.98 3.01
CA LEU A 6 11.64 -18.95 3.88
C LEU A 6 12.64 -18.38 4.90
N ASN A 7 13.58 -19.20 5.37
CA ASN A 7 14.58 -18.78 6.34
C ASN A 7 15.68 -17.91 5.69
N ASP A 8 16.00 -18.14 4.42
CA ASP A 8 17.00 -17.38 3.68
C ASP A 8 16.49 -15.97 3.30
N GLU A 9 15.22 -15.85 2.88
CA GLU A 9 14.60 -14.55 2.57
C GLU A 9 14.47 -13.66 3.81
N VAL A 10 14.01 -14.22 4.93
CA VAL A 10 13.92 -13.50 6.22
C VAL A 10 15.31 -13.06 6.69
N THR A 11 16.31 -13.93 6.57
CA THR A 11 17.69 -13.60 6.95
C THR A 11 18.27 -12.48 6.06
N LYS A 12 18.01 -12.52 4.75
CA LYS A 12 18.41 -11.47 3.80
C LYS A 12 17.76 -10.12 4.16
N LEU A 13 16.47 -10.11 4.49
CA LEU A 13 15.75 -8.91 4.90
C LEU A 13 16.31 -8.33 6.21
N ILE A 14 16.55 -9.16 7.23
CA ILE A 14 17.16 -8.73 8.48
C ILE A 14 18.57 -8.13 8.23
N ALA A 15 19.37 -8.79 7.40
CA ALA A 15 20.71 -8.31 7.05
C ALA A 15 20.71 -7.00 6.24
N GLU A 16 19.69 -6.80 5.39
CA GLU A 16 19.46 -5.54 4.68
C GLU A 16 19.08 -4.43 5.65
N ARG A 17 18.09 -4.65 6.52
CA ARG A 17 17.66 -3.65 7.50
C ARG A 17 18.76 -3.30 8.50
N LEU A 18 19.55 -4.28 8.97
CA LEU A 18 20.70 -4.04 9.84
C LEU A 18 21.73 -3.10 9.21
N ARG A 19 21.98 -3.20 7.89
CA ARG A 19 22.90 -2.30 7.18
C ARG A 19 22.36 -0.87 7.09
N ARG A 20 21.04 -0.71 7.03
CA ARG A 20 20.36 0.58 6.87
C ARG A 20 19.97 1.27 8.17
N VAL A 21 20.01 0.57 9.31
CA VAL A 21 19.62 1.14 10.62
C VAL A 21 20.18 2.54 10.82
N ALA A 22 21.47 2.75 10.52
CA ALA A 22 22.13 4.05 10.70
C ALA A 22 21.54 5.17 9.84
N ASP A 23 21.04 4.85 8.64
CA ASP A 23 20.49 5.84 7.69
C ASP A 23 19.06 6.28 8.05
N VAL A 24 18.38 5.46 8.85
CA VAL A 24 16.98 5.66 9.24
C VAL A 24 16.83 6.08 10.70
N LEU A 25 17.93 6.17 11.45
CA LEU A 25 17.93 6.69 12.82
C LEU A 25 17.31 8.10 12.86
N PRO A 26 16.69 8.47 13.99
CA PRO A 26 16.25 9.84 14.20
C PRO A 26 17.47 10.79 14.15
N PRO A 27 17.27 12.08 13.79
CA PRO A 27 18.34 13.08 13.82
C PRO A 27 19.05 13.12 15.18
N GLU A 28 20.34 13.45 15.18
CA GLU A 28 21.19 13.40 16.38
C GLU A 28 20.55 14.15 17.57
N GLY A 29 20.38 13.46 18.70
CA GLY A 29 19.75 14.00 19.91
C GLY A 29 18.22 13.88 19.97
N HIS A 30 17.56 13.34 18.95
CA HIS A 30 16.11 13.12 18.91
C HIS A 30 15.76 11.63 19.04
N ALA A 31 14.61 11.33 19.64
CA ALA A 31 14.03 9.99 19.66
C ALA A 31 12.83 9.94 18.70
N TYR A 32 12.64 8.81 18.03
CA TYR A 32 11.32 8.51 17.47
C TYR A 32 10.35 8.22 18.61
N HIS A 33 9.10 8.61 18.40
CA HIS A 33 8.01 8.33 19.33
C HIS A 33 7.03 7.37 18.69
N VAL A 34 6.36 6.56 19.49
CA VAL A 34 5.28 5.68 19.06
C VAL A 34 4.07 5.90 19.95
N VAL A 35 2.91 5.47 19.45
CA VAL A 35 1.69 5.41 20.24
C VAL A 35 1.54 3.98 20.76
N GLU A 36 1.48 3.84 22.07
CA GLU A 36 1.42 2.56 22.78
C GLU A 36 0.21 2.54 23.71
N ALA A 37 -0.44 1.37 23.80
CA ALA A 37 -1.58 1.13 24.66
C ALA A 37 -1.17 1.32 26.13
N GLN A 38 -2.07 1.93 26.90
CA GLN A 38 -1.86 2.25 28.30
C GLN A 38 -2.98 1.74 29.20
N THR A 39 -2.61 1.40 30.43
CA THR A 39 -3.56 1.07 31.49
C THR A 39 -4.21 2.32 32.08
N ALA A 40 -5.25 2.15 32.90
CA ALA A 40 -5.89 3.28 33.60
C ALA A 40 -4.95 4.05 34.53
N ALA A 41 -3.84 3.41 34.95
CA ALA A 41 -2.78 4.03 35.73
C ALA A 41 -1.74 4.77 34.86
N GLY A 42 -1.87 4.74 33.53
CA GLY A 42 -0.90 5.31 32.59
C GLY A 42 0.33 4.43 32.34
N GLU A 43 0.30 3.16 32.77
CA GLU A 43 1.39 2.21 32.56
C GLU A 43 1.34 1.61 31.15
N ARG A 44 2.49 1.17 30.63
CA ARG A 44 2.60 0.54 29.31
C ARG A 44 1.92 -0.83 29.31
N ALA A 45 0.96 -1.04 28.41
CA ALA A 45 0.28 -2.32 28.19
C ALA A 45 0.91 -3.13 27.04
N GLY A 46 1.96 -2.62 26.37
CA GLY A 46 2.78 -3.36 25.41
C GLY A 46 2.23 -3.44 23.97
N GLY A 47 1.02 -2.92 23.72
CA GLY A 47 0.41 -2.88 22.38
C GLY A 47 0.77 -1.62 21.61
N LEU A 48 1.39 -1.73 20.44
CA LEU A 48 1.68 -0.57 19.59
C LEU A 48 0.51 -0.28 18.63
N TRP A 49 0.17 1.00 18.47
CA TRP A 49 -0.84 1.39 17.50
C TRP A 49 -0.35 1.12 16.07
N MET A 50 -1.24 0.62 15.21
CA MET A 50 -0.96 0.35 13.80
C MET A 50 -2.02 0.98 12.90
N VAL A 51 -1.62 1.43 11.71
CA VAL A 51 -2.52 2.05 10.72
C VAL A 51 -3.30 0.96 9.96
N GLY A 52 -4.28 0.34 10.62
CA GLY A 52 -5.21 -0.62 9.99
C GLY A 52 -4.74 -2.10 9.97
N PRO A 53 -5.57 -3.00 9.40
CA PRO A 53 -5.40 -4.46 9.50
C PRO A 53 -4.18 -5.02 8.76
N GLU A 54 -3.67 -4.32 7.75
CA GLU A 54 -2.44 -4.71 7.01
C GLU A 54 -1.15 -4.10 7.60
N GLY A 55 -1.28 -3.28 8.67
CA GLY A 55 -0.31 -3.18 9.76
C GLY A 55 1.03 -2.50 9.46
N GLY A 56 1.10 -1.19 9.77
CA GLY A 56 2.36 -0.45 9.93
C GLY A 56 2.40 0.31 11.25
N ILE A 57 3.54 0.31 11.94
CA ILE A 57 3.73 1.09 13.17
C ILE A 57 4.16 2.50 12.78
N PRO A 58 3.34 3.54 13.07
CA PRO A 58 3.74 4.92 12.86
C PRO A 58 4.74 5.34 13.92
N VAL A 59 5.87 5.88 13.47
CA VAL A 59 6.88 6.52 14.29
C VAL A 59 6.90 8.02 14.02
N PHE A 60 6.96 8.81 15.09
CA PHE A 60 6.85 10.26 15.05
C PHE A 60 8.18 10.91 15.41
N GLN A 61 8.58 11.95 14.69
CA GLN A 61 9.84 12.66 14.93
C GLN A 61 9.82 13.54 16.18
N SER A 62 8.62 13.82 16.74
CA SER A 62 8.45 14.60 17.96
C SER A 62 7.31 14.07 18.83
N ARG A 63 7.37 14.38 20.12
CA ARG A 63 6.33 14.03 21.09
C ARG A 63 5.04 14.79 20.79
N GLU A 64 5.17 16.04 20.37
CA GLU A 64 4.06 16.93 20.04
C GLU A 64 3.22 16.34 18.90
N LEU A 65 3.88 15.92 17.82
CA LEU A 65 3.21 15.31 16.66
C LEU A 65 2.54 13.98 17.03
N ALA A 66 3.20 13.15 17.84
CA ALA A 66 2.60 11.91 18.35
C ALA A 66 1.38 12.19 19.25
N THR A 67 1.42 13.25 20.04
CA THR A 67 0.31 13.65 20.92
C THR A 67 -0.87 14.19 20.12
N GLU A 68 -0.60 14.97 19.06
CA GLU A 68 -1.61 15.44 18.13
C GLU A 68 -2.31 14.27 17.43
N ALA A 69 -1.54 13.25 17.02
CA ALA A 69 -2.08 12.05 16.38
C ALA A 69 -3.11 11.31 17.26
N LEU A 70 -2.96 11.31 18.60
CA LEU A 70 -3.88 10.64 19.52
C LEU A 70 -5.34 11.07 19.35
N GLN A 71 -5.59 12.29 18.86
CA GLN A 71 -6.95 12.79 18.61
C GLN A 71 -7.68 12.01 17.50
N PHE A 72 -6.92 11.36 16.62
CA PHE A 72 -7.41 10.63 15.46
C PHE A 72 -7.35 9.11 15.66
N VAL A 73 -6.78 8.63 16.77
CA VAL A 73 -6.64 7.20 17.06
C VAL A 73 -7.87 6.68 17.83
N PRO A 74 -8.63 5.70 17.30
CA PRO A 74 -9.72 5.08 18.03
C PRO A 74 -9.22 4.39 19.31
N PRO A 75 -10.03 4.28 20.38
CA PRO A 75 -9.64 3.56 21.59
C PRO A 75 -9.16 2.12 21.30
N PRO A 76 -8.24 1.55 22.10
CA PRO A 76 -7.68 0.21 21.84
C PRO A 76 -8.75 -0.87 21.59
N GLN A 77 -9.86 -0.84 22.35
CA GLN A 77 -10.97 -1.79 22.22
C GLN A 77 -11.66 -1.73 20.85
N ALA A 78 -11.77 -0.54 20.26
CA ALA A 78 -12.37 -0.36 18.95
C ALA A 78 -11.49 -0.94 17.83
N LEU A 79 -10.19 -1.13 18.11
CA LEU A 79 -9.22 -1.76 17.22
C LEU A 79 -9.01 -3.25 17.52
N GLY A 80 -9.86 -3.85 18.37
CA GLY A 80 -9.80 -5.28 18.67
C GLY A 80 -8.66 -5.68 19.60
N TYR A 81 -8.04 -4.75 20.34
CA TYR A 81 -7.08 -5.10 21.37
C TYR A 81 -7.76 -5.93 22.47
N LEU A 82 -7.29 -7.16 22.65
CA LEU A 82 -7.88 -8.15 23.56
C LEU A 82 -7.48 -7.94 25.03
N ASP A 83 -6.50 -7.09 25.30
CA ASP A 83 -6.10 -6.76 26.67
C ASP A 83 -7.10 -5.77 27.26
N GLU A 84 -7.98 -6.27 28.14
CA GLU A 84 -8.99 -5.48 28.84
C GLU A 84 -8.40 -4.38 29.72
N SER A 85 -7.11 -4.47 30.08
CA SER A 85 -6.42 -3.45 30.86
C SER A 85 -6.03 -2.22 30.04
N ALA A 86 -5.98 -2.32 28.70
CA ALA A 86 -5.59 -1.24 27.80
C ALA A 86 -6.72 -0.22 27.57
N VAL A 87 -6.89 0.74 28.47
CA VAL A 87 -8.00 1.70 28.43
C VAL A 87 -7.75 2.94 27.56
N GLY A 88 -6.53 3.12 27.04
CA GLY A 88 -6.18 4.30 26.24
C GLY A 88 -4.84 4.17 25.53
N TRP A 89 -4.40 5.29 24.96
CA TRP A 89 -3.16 5.40 24.20
C TRP A 89 -2.24 6.45 24.85
N GLY A 90 -0.94 6.20 24.82
CA GLY A 90 0.07 7.15 25.26
C GLY A 90 1.27 7.20 24.34
N VAL A 91 2.00 8.31 24.42
CA VAL A 91 3.22 8.54 23.63
C VAL A 91 4.43 7.99 24.36
N HIS A 92 5.11 7.04 23.73
CA HIS A 92 6.36 6.46 24.21
C HIS A 92 7.53 6.91 23.32
N ALA A 93 8.62 7.35 23.93
CA ALA A 93 9.85 7.68 23.21
C ALA A 93 10.72 6.42 23.11
N LEU A 94 11.02 6.00 21.88
CA LEU A 94 11.87 4.84 21.64
C LEU A 94 13.32 5.19 21.93
N SER A 95 13.96 4.40 22.78
CA SER A 95 15.41 4.33 22.81
C SER A 95 15.98 3.84 21.47
N ALA A 96 17.25 4.11 21.21
CA ALA A 96 17.93 3.63 20.00
C ALA A 96 17.83 2.10 19.85
N ASP A 97 17.93 1.36 20.97
CA ASP A 97 17.83 -0.10 20.99
C ASP A 97 16.40 -0.61 20.75
N GLU A 98 15.38 0.05 21.32
CA GLU A 98 13.98 -0.27 21.04
C GLU A 98 13.64 -0.02 19.56
N PHE A 99 14.06 1.13 19.02
CA PHE A 99 13.86 1.43 17.60
C PHE A 99 14.56 0.40 16.71
N ARG A 100 15.82 0.08 17.01
CA ARG A 100 16.58 -0.92 16.25
C ARG A 100 15.88 -2.27 16.26
N THR A 101 15.42 -2.72 17.43
CA THR A 101 14.69 -3.98 17.59
C THR A 101 13.42 -4.01 16.74
N LEU A 102 12.65 -2.92 16.75
CA LEU A 102 11.45 -2.81 15.92
C LEU A 102 11.76 -2.78 14.42
N PHE A 103 12.76 -1.99 14.02
CA PHE A 103 13.09 -1.82 12.61
C PHE A 103 13.62 -3.10 11.98
N ILE A 104 14.48 -3.86 12.66
CA ILE A 104 15.01 -5.11 12.09
C ILE A 104 14.00 -6.26 12.07
N ASN A 105 12.86 -6.13 12.78
CA ASN A 105 11.84 -7.17 12.81
C ASN A 105 11.14 -7.27 11.44
N PRO A 106 11.32 -8.38 10.71
CA PRO A 106 10.77 -8.54 9.36
C PRO A 106 9.24 -8.59 9.32
N THR A 107 8.59 -8.92 10.45
CA THR A 107 7.12 -8.99 10.55
C THR A 107 6.49 -7.61 10.79
N VAL A 108 7.30 -6.56 10.88
CA VAL A 108 6.87 -5.20 11.21
C VAL A 108 7.33 -4.25 10.11
N MET A 109 6.45 -3.35 9.72
CA MET A 109 6.77 -2.19 8.89
C MET A 109 6.67 -0.91 9.72
N LEU A 110 7.70 -0.07 9.65
CA LEU A 110 7.71 1.23 10.32
C LEU A 110 7.45 2.33 9.31
N TYR A 111 6.61 3.29 9.68
CA TYR A 111 6.26 4.45 8.87
C TYR A 111 6.64 5.72 9.61
N VAL A 112 7.51 6.55 9.01
CA VAL A 112 7.77 7.86 9.57
C VAL A 112 6.60 8.79 9.26
N VAL A 113 5.97 9.32 10.29
CA VAL A 113 4.89 10.29 10.14
C VAL A 113 5.49 11.64 9.76
N LEU A 114 5.05 12.15 8.61
CA LEU A 114 5.48 13.44 8.07
C LEU A 114 4.56 14.57 8.54
N LYS A 115 3.25 14.29 8.61
CA LYS A 115 2.24 15.28 8.96
C LYS A 115 1.01 14.64 9.60
N VAL A 116 0.43 15.36 10.57
CA VAL A 116 -0.88 15.07 11.16
C VAL A 116 -1.80 16.23 10.80
N SER A 117 -3.05 15.92 10.46
CA SER A 117 -4.05 16.91 10.05
C SER A 117 -5.46 16.40 10.29
N ASP A 118 -6.46 17.28 10.17
CA ASP A 118 -7.88 16.90 10.23
C ASP A 118 -8.28 15.85 9.18
N SER A 119 -7.53 15.75 8.07
CA SER A 119 -7.72 14.74 7.02
C SER A 119 -7.04 13.39 7.32
N GLY A 120 -6.31 13.27 8.44
CA GLY A 120 -5.60 12.05 8.84
C GLY A 120 -4.08 12.23 8.94
N ILE A 121 -3.38 11.10 8.89
CA ILE A 121 -1.92 11.01 9.05
C ILE A 121 -1.27 10.72 7.71
N GLU A 122 -0.31 11.56 7.33
CA GLU A 122 0.57 11.35 6.18
C GLU A 122 1.88 10.73 6.68
N ALA A 123 2.25 9.57 6.14
CA ALA A 123 3.43 8.83 6.56
C ALA A 123 4.11 8.14 5.38
N GLN A 124 5.42 7.90 5.53
CA GLN A 124 6.24 7.24 4.52
C GLN A 124 6.91 5.98 5.11
N PRO A 125 7.00 4.86 4.37
CA PRO A 125 7.74 3.69 4.84
C PRO A 125 9.20 4.04 5.13
N LEU A 126 9.72 3.60 6.27
CA LEU A 126 11.16 3.65 6.58
C LEU A 126 11.97 2.58 5.83
N THR A 127 11.28 1.67 5.16
CA THR A 127 11.85 0.59 4.34
C THR A 127 12.19 1.02 2.91
N GLU A 128 11.79 2.21 2.45
CA GLU A 128 12.16 2.72 1.13
C GLU A 128 13.36 3.70 1.24
N PRO A 129 14.28 3.74 0.27
CA PRO A 129 15.36 4.72 0.27
C PRO A 129 14.76 6.13 0.19
N ARG A 130 15.16 7.02 1.09
CA ARG A 130 14.79 8.43 1.03
C ARG A 130 15.29 9.00 -0.30
N GLU A 131 14.39 9.33 -1.22
CA GLU A 131 14.67 10.38 -2.20
C GLU A 131 14.78 11.68 -1.41
N MET A 132 16.01 12.07 -1.08
CA MET A 132 16.29 13.37 -0.48
C MET A 132 15.93 14.46 -1.50
N THR A 133 14.67 14.90 -1.48
CA THR A 133 14.30 16.18 -2.07
C THR A 133 14.89 17.25 -1.16
N PRO A 134 15.81 18.11 -1.62
CA PRO A 134 16.36 19.17 -0.79
C PRO A 134 15.22 20.12 -0.37
N PRO A 135 15.24 20.64 0.87
CA PRO A 135 14.17 21.51 1.35
C PRO A 135 14.07 22.76 0.47
N ALA A 136 12.84 23.07 0.07
CA ALA A 136 12.51 24.31 -0.63
C ALA A 136 12.95 25.50 0.24
N LEU A 137 13.95 26.24 -0.25
CA LEU A 137 14.35 27.53 0.29
C LEU A 137 13.13 28.45 0.26
N THR A 138 12.61 28.76 1.45
CA THR A 138 11.63 29.82 1.65
C THR A 138 12.25 31.15 1.24
N SER A 139 11.73 31.72 0.16
CA SER A 139 12.07 33.07 -0.31
C SER A 139 11.50 34.13 0.64
N GLY A 140 12.39 34.84 1.32
CA GLY A 140 12.13 36.06 2.08
C GLY A 140 13.23 37.11 1.84
N GLU A 141 12.93 38.03 0.92
CA GLU A 141 13.40 39.41 0.71
C GLU A 141 14.75 39.97 1.26
N HIS A 142 15.46 40.64 0.31
CA HIS A 142 16.27 41.88 0.41
C HIS A 142 17.82 41.87 0.60
N GLY A 143 18.55 41.70 -0.53
CA GLY A 143 19.64 42.57 -1.08
C GLY A 143 21.07 42.53 -0.48
N PRO A 144 22.11 43.14 -1.14
CA PRO A 144 22.38 43.30 -2.57
C PRO A 144 23.80 42.82 -3.02
N HIS A 145 23.94 42.57 -4.34
CA HIS A 145 25.14 42.60 -5.21
C HIS A 145 26.54 42.25 -4.67
N VAL A 146 27.17 41.21 -5.25
CA VAL A 146 28.48 41.30 -5.96
C VAL A 146 28.52 40.24 -7.08
N ALA A 147 28.91 40.67 -8.29
CA ALA A 147 29.14 39.85 -9.47
C ALA A 147 30.59 39.31 -9.52
N MET A 148 30.80 38.17 -10.19
CA MET A 148 31.97 37.74 -10.99
C MET A 148 31.82 36.22 -11.28
N SER A 149 31.36 35.80 -12.46
CA SER A 149 32.12 35.62 -13.71
C SER A 149 32.85 34.26 -13.78
N GLY A 150 32.44 33.42 -14.73
CA GLY A 150 33.29 32.38 -15.33
C GLY A 150 32.60 31.05 -15.65
N LEU A 151 32.23 30.87 -16.93
CA LEU A 151 32.42 29.66 -17.79
C LEU A 151 31.89 28.31 -17.24
N GLU A 152 30.94 27.60 -17.83
CA GLU A 152 30.81 27.14 -19.23
C GLU A 152 29.36 26.72 -19.55
N ALA A 153 29.00 26.71 -20.82
CA ALA A 153 27.66 26.41 -21.33
C ALA A 153 27.49 24.94 -21.79
N ALA A 154 26.33 24.38 -21.46
CA ALA A 154 25.48 23.43 -22.23
C ALA A 154 26.02 22.02 -22.59
N PRO A 155 25.15 20.98 -22.75
CA PRO A 155 23.74 21.09 -23.12
C PRO A 155 22.73 20.42 -22.19
N ALA A 156 21.52 20.95 -22.29
CA ALA A 156 20.28 20.30 -21.94
C ALA A 156 20.21 18.89 -22.56
N GLN A 157 19.91 17.88 -21.74
CA GLN A 157 19.16 16.74 -22.19
C GLN A 157 17.81 16.74 -21.50
N VAL A 158 16.83 17.16 -22.29
CA VAL A 158 15.46 16.66 -22.20
C VAL A 158 15.55 15.14 -22.26
N GLY A 159 15.18 14.49 -21.17
CA GLY A 159 14.96 13.06 -21.10
C GLY A 159 13.53 12.82 -20.66
N GLU A 160 12.57 13.08 -21.55
CA GLU A 160 11.34 12.30 -21.58
C GLU A 160 11.76 10.86 -21.92
N GLY A 161 12.21 10.12 -20.92
CA GLY A 161 12.59 8.72 -21.03
C GLY A 161 11.34 7.89 -20.87
N GLY A 162 10.66 7.61 -21.99
CA GLY A 162 9.63 6.59 -22.05
C GLY A 162 10.13 5.32 -21.39
N VAL A 163 9.29 4.74 -20.52
CA VAL A 163 9.50 3.40 -19.99
C VAL A 163 9.60 2.49 -21.20
N MET A 164 10.83 2.13 -21.56
CA MET A 164 11.08 1.21 -22.66
C MET A 164 10.34 -0.08 -22.37
N ASN A 165 9.67 -0.62 -23.38
CA ASN A 165 9.10 -1.96 -23.42
C ASN A 165 10.19 -2.99 -23.05
N ALA A 166 10.41 -3.20 -21.76
CA ALA A 166 11.12 -4.37 -21.28
C ALA A 166 10.26 -5.57 -21.69
N GLU A 167 10.87 -6.55 -22.34
CA GLU A 167 10.19 -7.80 -22.67
C GLU A 167 9.87 -8.52 -21.34
N THR A 168 8.60 -8.51 -20.96
CA THR A 168 8.09 -9.12 -19.72
C THR A 168 7.43 -10.47 -19.95
N ARG A 169 7.27 -10.89 -21.20
CA ARG A 169 6.71 -12.20 -21.54
C ARG A 169 7.71 -13.31 -21.22
N LEU A 170 7.18 -14.47 -20.85
CA LEU A 170 7.97 -15.60 -20.40
C LEU A 170 8.17 -16.63 -21.51
N ALA A 171 9.18 -17.49 -21.37
CA ALA A 171 9.21 -18.72 -22.16
C ALA A 171 8.10 -19.66 -21.65
N ARG A 172 7.25 -20.20 -22.52
CA ARG A 172 6.15 -21.10 -22.11
C ARG A 172 6.62 -22.28 -21.26
N ALA A 173 7.75 -22.88 -21.65
CA ALA A 173 8.38 -23.98 -20.92
C ALA A 173 8.74 -23.64 -19.45
N SER A 174 8.92 -22.37 -19.10
CA SER A 174 9.26 -21.95 -17.73
C SER A 174 8.08 -22.03 -16.75
N VAL A 175 6.84 -22.17 -17.25
CA VAL A 175 5.62 -22.19 -16.43
C VAL A 175 4.72 -23.40 -16.65
N GLU A 176 5.09 -24.30 -17.57
CA GLU A 176 4.24 -25.43 -18.00
C GLU A 176 4.11 -26.52 -16.92
N GLU A 177 5.14 -26.75 -16.12
CA GLU A 177 5.15 -27.74 -15.05
C GLU A 177 4.67 -27.19 -13.69
N LEU A 178 4.35 -25.89 -13.63
CA LEU A 178 3.89 -25.25 -12.40
C LEU A 178 2.43 -25.61 -12.09
N SER A 179 2.08 -25.58 -10.81
CA SER A 179 0.67 -25.65 -10.44
C SER A 179 -0.10 -24.46 -11.07
N PRO A 180 -1.40 -24.59 -11.32
CA PRO A 180 -2.18 -23.50 -11.91
C PRO A 180 -2.04 -22.15 -11.20
N GLY A 181 -2.00 -22.13 -9.87
CA GLY A 181 -1.83 -20.91 -9.07
C GLY A 181 -0.44 -20.29 -9.28
N GLU A 182 0.62 -21.10 -9.19
CA GLU A 182 1.99 -20.64 -9.43
C GLU A 182 2.20 -20.17 -10.88
N ARG A 183 1.60 -20.86 -11.86
CA ARG A 183 1.61 -20.45 -13.26
C ARG A 183 0.98 -19.07 -13.43
N LEU A 184 -0.22 -18.84 -12.88
CA LEU A 184 -0.88 -17.55 -12.98
C LEU A 184 -0.10 -16.44 -12.26
N TRP A 185 0.44 -16.74 -11.08
CA TRP A 185 1.31 -15.81 -10.36
C TRP A 185 2.51 -15.38 -11.20
N ARG A 186 3.27 -16.34 -11.76
CA ARG A 186 4.42 -16.04 -12.62
C ARG A 186 4.05 -15.21 -13.84
N LEU A 187 2.89 -15.46 -14.44
CA LEU A 187 2.43 -14.72 -15.60
C LEU A 187 2.10 -13.26 -15.25
N MET A 188 1.54 -12.98 -14.08
CA MET A 188 1.15 -11.62 -13.67
C MET A 188 2.23 -10.85 -12.90
N GLU A 189 3.21 -11.55 -12.30
CA GLU A 189 4.31 -11.00 -11.47
C GLU A 189 4.96 -9.73 -12.08
N PRO A 190 5.26 -9.66 -13.39
CA PRO A 190 5.85 -8.44 -13.97
C PRO A 190 4.97 -7.19 -13.93
N ALA A 191 3.66 -7.37 -13.78
CA ALA A 191 2.66 -6.31 -13.71
C ALA A 191 2.02 -6.20 -12.31
N PHE A 192 2.49 -6.96 -11.31
CA PHE A 192 1.88 -7.03 -9.98
C PHE A 192 2.28 -5.81 -9.13
N ASP A 193 1.61 -4.71 -9.41
CA ASP A 193 1.69 -3.42 -8.71
C ASP A 193 0.30 -2.76 -8.76
N HIS A 194 0.01 -1.85 -7.82
CA HIS A 194 -1.26 -1.14 -7.72
C HIS A 194 -1.65 -0.39 -8.99
N ASP A 195 -0.66 0.12 -9.73
CA ASP A 195 -0.88 0.83 -10.98
C ASP A 195 -0.70 -0.06 -12.23
N ALA A 196 -0.17 -1.28 -12.05
CA ALA A 196 0.22 -2.22 -13.11
C ALA A 196 0.83 -1.53 -14.35
N LYS A 197 1.75 -0.59 -14.13
CA LYS A 197 2.34 0.23 -15.20
C LYS A 197 3.29 -0.56 -16.11
N ALA A 198 3.82 -1.68 -15.61
CA ALA A 198 4.67 -2.59 -16.35
C ALA A 198 3.87 -3.79 -16.89
N GLY A 199 4.48 -4.55 -17.79
CA GLY A 199 3.89 -5.75 -18.36
C GLY A 199 3.06 -5.52 -19.62
N THR A 200 2.70 -6.63 -20.28
CA THR A 200 1.79 -6.61 -21.42
C THR A 200 0.35 -6.34 -20.97
N HIS A 201 -0.55 -6.16 -21.94
CA HIS A 201 -1.99 -6.05 -21.65
C HIS A 201 -2.51 -7.21 -20.81
N GLY A 202 -2.32 -8.46 -21.23
CA GLY A 202 -2.77 -9.63 -20.51
C GLY A 202 -2.18 -9.78 -19.11
N GLN A 203 -0.91 -9.43 -18.92
CA GLN A 203 -0.29 -9.45 -17.59
C GLN A 203 -0.96 -8.44 -16.65
N ARG A 204 -1.27 -7.24 -17.14
CA ARG A 204 -2.00 -6.21 -16.39
C ARG A 204 -3.44 -6.60 -16.10
N VAL A 205 -4.11 -7.27 -17.04
CA VAL A 205 -5.47 -7.83 -16.83
C VAL A 205 -5.46 -8.80 -15.67
N LEU A 206 -4.55 -9.79 -15.68
CA LEU A 206 -4.42 -10.75 -14.57
C LEU A 206 -4.06 -10.05 -13.26
N ALA A 207 -3.06 -9.16 -13.27
CA ALA A 207 -2.57 -8.49 -12.07
C ALA A 207 -3.63 -7.60 -11.41
N LEU A 208 -4.23 -6.64 -12.14
CA LEU A 208 -5.16 -5.68 -11.56
C LEU A 208 -6.47 -6.31 -11.11
N THR A 209 -7.00 -7.29 -11.83
CA THR A 209 -8.22 -8.00 -11.40
C THR A 209 -7.95 -8.86 -10.16
N THR A 210 -6.79 -9.53 -10.09
CA THR A 210 -6.36 -10.26 -8.90
C THR A 210 -6.18 -9.32 -7.70
N PHE A 211 -5.48 -8.21 -7.90
CA PHE A 211 -5.24 -7.22 -6.86
C PHE A 211 -6.57 -6.66 -6.32
N PHE A 212 -7.49 -6.32 -7.20
CA PHE A 212 -8.81 -5.82 -6.81
C PHE A 212 -9.58 -6.85 -5.97
N VAL A 213 -9.60 -8.13 -6.35
CA VAL A 213 -10.28 -9.17 -5.58
C VAL A 213 -9.65 -9.37 -4.21
N ARG A 214 -8.33 -9.32 -4.10
CA ARG A 214 -7.63 -9.39 -2.81
C ARG A 214 -7.95 -8.20 -1.91
N ASP A 215 -8.05 -7.00 -2.47
CA ASP A 215 -8.51 -5.82 -1.72
C ASP A 215 -9.95 -6.02 -1.18
N VAL A 216 -10.82 -6.67 -1.97
CA VAL A 216 -12.17 -7.04 -1.53
C VAL A 216 -12.13 -8.08 -0.41
N GLU A 217 -11.24 -9.08 -0.49
CA GLU A 217 -11.06 -10.08 0.57
C GLU A 217 -10.55 -9.47 1.87
N ASN A 218 -9.65 -8.49 1.77
CA ASN A 218 -9.01 -7.86 2.93
C ASN A 218 -9.94 -6.90 3.68
N GLY A 219 -10.83 -6.19 2.98
CA GLY A 219 -11.66 -5.17 3.63
C GLY A 219 -12.99 -4.87 2.98
N GLY A 220 -13.44 -5.69 2.05
CA GLY A 220 -14.72 -5.52 1.35
C GLY A 220 -14.64 -4.64 0.11
N LEU A 221 -15.75 -4.63 -0.64
CA LEU A 221 -15.87 -3.90 -1.90
C LEU A 221 -15.76 -2.38 -1.70
N ASP A 222 -16.20 -1.84 -0.57
CA ASP A 222 -16.00 -0.44 -0.22
C ASP A 222 -14.52 -0.08 -0.02
N GLN A 223 -13.72 -0.96 0.59
CA GLN A 223 -12.27 -0.76 0.69
C GLN A 223 -11.59 -0.77 -0.69
N ALA A 224 -11.89 -1.76 -1.53
CA ALA A 224 -11.33 -1.83 -2.88
C ALA A 224 -11.69 -0.58 -3.72
N LEU A 225 -12.96 -0.15 -3.65
CA LEU A 225 -13.44 1.04 -4.34
C LEU A 225 -12.91 2.36 -3.76
N PHE A 226 -12.49 2.37 -2.49
CA PHE A 226 -11.78 3.49 -1.88
C PHE A 226 -10.33 3.59 -2.41
N ASN A 227 -9.63 2.46 -2.45
CA ASN A 227 -8.23 2.36 -2.86
C ASN A 227 -8.02 2.67 -4.34
N PHE A 228 -8.89 2.15 -5.21
CA PHE A 228 -8.71 2.28 -6.66
C PHE A 228 -9.14 3.65 -7.18
N THR A 229 -8.37 4.19 -8.13
CA THR A 229 -8.77 5.38 -8.90
C THR A 229 -9.90 5.03 -9.87
N PRO A 230 -10.71 6.00 -10.35
CA PRO A 230 -11.77 5.73 -11.33
C PRO A 230 -11.24 5.01 -12.58
N THR A 231 -10.09 5.45 -13.10
CA THR A 231 -9.42 4.82 -14.26
C THR A 231 -9.02 3.38 -13.98
N ALA A 232 -8.53 3.08 -12.77
CA ALA A 232 -8.16 1.72 -12.38
C ALA A 232 -9.40 0.83 -12.22
N VAL A 233 -10.50 1.35 -11.65
CA VAL A 233 -11.79 0.64 -11.59
C VAL A 233 -12.31 0.34 -12.99
N ASP A 234 -12.25 1.30 -13.92
CA ASP A 234 -12.64 1.09 -15.32
C ASP A 234 -11.80 0.02 -16.00
N PHE A 235 -10.50 -0.04 -15.71
CA PHE A 235 -9.62 -1.10 -16.21
C PHE A 235 -10.01 -2.46 -15.62
N VAL A 236 -10.24 -2.56 -14.31
CA VAL A 236 -10.67 -3.79 -13.65
C VAL A 236 -11.99 -4.29 -14.24
N LEU A 237 -12.97 -3.41 -14.48
CA LEU A 237 -14.23 -3.77 -15.09
C LEU A 237 -14.05 -4.35 -16.50
N LYS A 238 -13.21 -3.72 -17.33
CA LYS A 238 -12.87 -4.25 -18.66
C LYS A 238 -12.11 -5.57 -18.56
N GLY A 239 -11.18 -5.69 -17.64
CA GLY A 239 -10.43 -6.92 -17.37
C GLY A 239 -11.36 -8.09 -17.00
N PHE A 240 -12.36 -7.85 -16.13
CA PHE A 240 -13.37 -8.86 -15.82
C PHE A 240 -14.19 -9.26 -17.04
N ASP A 241 -14.61 -8.31 -17.88
CA ASP A 241 -15.33 -8.61 -19.13
C ASP A 241 -14.43 -9.43 -20.09
N GLU A 242 -13.14 -9.09 -20.21
CA GLU A 242 -12.17 -9.74 -21.11
C GLU A 242 -11.85 -11.18 -20.71
N ILE A 243 -11.73 -11.48 -19.41
CA ILE A 243 -11.53 -12.85 -18.93
C ILE A 243 -12.83 -13.68 -18.89
N GLY A 244 -13.98 -13.08 -19.25
CA GLY A 244 -15.29 -13.72 -19.22
C GLY A 244 -15.85 -13.90 -17.80
N ALA A 245 -15.53 -12.98 -16.89
CA ALA A 245 -16.04 -12.91 -15.51
C ALA A 245 -17.16 -11.86 -15.39
N ASP A 246 -18.14 -11.90 -16.29
CA ASP A 246 -19.23 -10.91 -16.40
C ASP A 246 -19.98 -10.67 -15.07
N GLU A 247 -20.17 -11.72 -14.27
CA GLU A 247 -20.82 -11.61 -12.96
C GLU A 247 -20.01 -10.78 -11.96
N HIS A 248 -18.67 -10.86 -12.01
CA HIS A 248 -17.80 -10.04 -11.18
C HIS A 248 -17.89 -8.58 -11.62
N ALA A 249 -17.78 -8.32 -12.93
CA ALA A 249 -17.94 -6.97 -13.47
C ALA A 249 -19.30 -6.34 -13.11
N ALA A 250 -20.39 -7.10 -13.23
CA ALA A 250 -21.72 -6.65 -12.85
C ALA A 250 -21.84 -6.36 -11.34
N THR A 251 -21.20 -7.18 -10.50
CA THR A 251 -21.20 -7.00 -9.05
C THR A 251 -20.43 -5.75 -8.63
N VAL A 252 -19.25 -5.51 -9.23
CA VAL A 252 -18.48 -4.27 -9.01
C VAL A 252 -19.27 -3.03 -9.47
N ARG A 253 -19.91 -3.09 -10.66
CA ARG A 253 -20.77 -2.00 -11.15
C ARG A 253 -21.93 -1.71 -10.19
N ALA A 254 -22.54 -2.74 -9.60
CA ALA A 254 -23.62 -2.56 -8.63
C ALA A 254 -23.14 -1.87 -7.34
N GLY A 255 -21.97 -2.26 -6.81
CA GLY A 255 -21.39 -1.63 -5.62
C GLY A 255 -20.98 -0.18 -5.87
N MET A 256 -20.36 0.08 -7.03
CA MET A 256 -20.02 1.44 -7.48
C MET A 256 -21.28 2.30 -7.61
N LEU A 257 -22.34 1.80 -8.24
CA LEU A 257 -23.62 2.49 -8.37
C LEU A 257 -24.25 2.80 -7.01
N ALA A 258 -24.18 1.87 -6.07
CA ALA A 258 -24.72 2.05 -4.73
C ALA A 258 -23.96 3.10 -3.91
N LEU A 259 -22.64 3.12 -3.99
CA LEU A 259 -21.79 4.05 -3.22
C LEU A 259 -21.70 5.43 -3.87
N PHE A 260 -21.35 5.47 -5.16
CA PHE A 260 -20.89 6.66 -5.86
C PHE A 260 -21.78 7.08 -7.04
N GLY A 261 -22.64 6.18 -7.52
CA GLY A 261 -23.36 6.39 -8.77
C GLY A 261 -22.60 5.84 -9.97
N ALA A 262 -22.70 6.50 -11.13
CA ALA A 262 -22.16 5.97 -12.38
C ALA A 262 -20.63 5.96 -12.44
N THR A 263 -19.95 6.85 -11.72
CA THR A 263 -18.48 6.99 -11.75
C THR A 263 -17.98 7.30 -10.34
N PRO A 264 -16.91 6.65 -9.86
CA PRO A 264 -16.31 6.99 -8.57
C PRO A 264 -15.72 8.41 -8.61
N PRO A 265 -15.73 9.15 -7.49
CA PRO A 265 -14.99 10.40 -7.40
C PRO A 265 -13.50 10.23 -7.67
N GLU A 266 -12.86 11.24 -8.27
CA GLU A 266 -11.44 11.23 -8.63
C GLU A 266 -10.52 11.15 -7.39
N THR A 267 -10.87 11.88 -6.33
CA THR A 267 -10.02 11.98 -5.14
C THR A 267 -10.37 10.94 -4.08
N GLN A 268 -9.34 10.36 -3.47
CA GLN A 268 -9.50 9.37 -2.40
C GLN A 268 -10.25 9.94 -1.19
N ASN A 269 -10.00 11.21 -0.84
CA ASN A 269 -10.69 11.89 0.26
C ASN A 269 -12.20 12.02 0.04
N GLU A 270 -12.63 12.26 -1.20
CA GLU A 270 -14.05 12.34 -1.53
C GLU A 270 -14.72 10.97 -1.47
N ARG A 271 -14.06 9.93 -2.00
CA ARG A 271 -14.52 8.54 -1.86
C ARG A 271 -14.68 8.15 -0.39
N ARG A 272 -13.67 8.45 0.44
CA ARG A 272 -13.70 8.19 1.90
C ARG A 272 -14.87 8.88 2.57
N ARG A 273 -15.06 10.18 2.31
CA ARG A 273 -16.17 10.95 2.87
C ARG A 273 -17.53 10.32 2.52
N ILE A 274 -17.71 9.88 1.27
CA ILE A 274 -18.96 9.23 0.86
C ILE A 274 -19.16 7.91 1.61
N ILE A 275 -18.13 7.08 1.74
CA ILE A 275 -18.20 5.81 2.47
C ILE A 275 -18.50 6.05 3.95
N ASP A 276 -17.75 6.93 4.61
CA ASP A 276 -17.87 7.20 6.06
C ASP A 276 -19.22 7.83 6.44
N THR A 277 -19.89 8.49 5.50
CA THR A 277 -21.25 9.02 5.74
C THR A 277 -22.35 7.95 5.66
N ARG A 278 -22.03 6.74 5.20
CA ARG A 278 -22.97 5.62 5.20
C ARG A 278 -23.00 4.98 6.59
N PRO A 279 -24.17 4.81 7.21
CA PRO A 279 -24.27 4.02 8.44
C PRO A 279 -23.76 2.60 8.21
N ARG A 280 -23.07 1.99 9.19
CA ARG A 280 -22.56 0.61 9.05
C ARG A 280 -23.65 -0.38 8.64
N ALA A 281 -24.84 -0.30 9.25
CA ALA A 281 -25.99 -1.12 8.89
C ALA A 281 -26.47 -0.97 7.43
N TRP A 282 -26.15 0.16 6.78
CA TRP A 282 -26.39 0.34 5.35
C TRP A 282 -25.35 -0.41 4.52
N LEU A 283 -24.06 -0.33 4.89
CA LEU A 283 -22.98 -1.10 4.25
C LEU A 283 -23.24 -2.60 4.36
N ASP A 284 -23.58 -3.09 5.56
CA ASP A 284 -23.90 -4.50 5.82
C ASP A 284 -25.04 -5.02 4.93
N LYS A 285 -26.00 -4.14 4.59
CA LYS A 285 -27.18 -4.50 3.80
C LYS A 285 -26.93 -4.42 2.29
N HIS A 286 -26.12 -3.45 1.85
CA HIS A 286 -26.04 -3.06 0.44
C HIS A 286 -24.70 -3.38 -0.22
N ILE A 287 -23.61 -3.47 0.56
CA ILE A 287 -22.25 -3.64 0.06
C ILE A 287 -21.69 -5.00 0.47
N ASP A 288 -21.81 -5.40 1.73
CA ASP A 288 -21.25 -6.68 2.21
C ASP A 288 -21.70 -7.90 1.39
N PRO A 289 -22.98 -8.04 0.98
CA PRO A 289 -23.39 -9.15 0.11
C PRO A 289 -22.74 -9.12 -1.28
N LEU A 290 -22.34 -7.94 -1.77
CA LEU A 290 -21.58 -7.81 -3.01
C LEU A 290 -20.11 -8.18 -2.80
N SER A 291 -19.53 -7.80 -1.66
CA SER A 291 -18.19 -8.22 -1.25
C SER A 291 -18.09 -9.74 -1.21
N GLU A 292 -19.02 -10.42 -0.51
CA GLU A 292 -19.06 -11.88 -0.43
C GLU A 292 -19.13 -12.56 -1.80
N ARG A 293 -19.86 -11.95 -2.75
CA ARG A 293 -19.97 -12.47 -4.13
C ARG A 293 -18.69 -12.33 -4.94
N LEU A 294 -17.79 -11.43 -4.56
CA LEU A 294 -16.51 -11.18 -5.22
C LEU A 294 -15.34 -11.90 -4.55
N MET A 295 -15.48 -12.33 -3.28
CA MET A 295 -14.46 -13.09 -2.57
C MET A 295 -14.16 -14.45 -3.24
N GLY A 296 -12.91 -14.88 -3.09
CA GLY A 296 -12.38 -16.15 -3.58
C GLY A 296 -11.68 -15.98 -4.93
N GLU A 297 -10.41 -15.55 -4.91
CA GLU A 297 -9.54 -15.49 -6.11
C GLU A 297 -9.59 -16.79 -6.94
N GLU A 298 -9.70 -17.95 -6.29
CA GLU A 298 -9.79 -19.26 -6.95
C GLU A 298 -10.97 -19.38 -7.91
N ARG A 299 -12.03 -18.58 -7.73
CA ARG A 299 -13.20 -18.55 -8.63
C ARG A 299 -12.87 -17.95 -10.00
N LEU A 300 -11.83 -17.11 -10.07
CA LEU A 300 -11.33 -16.53 -11.32
C LEU A 300 -10.27 -17.39 -12.00
N GLN A 301 -9.66 -18.33 -11.29
CA GLN A 301 -8.57 -19.17 -11.80
C GLN A 301 -8.90 -19.82 -13.14
N SER A 302 -10.11 -20.37 -13.30
CA SER A 302 -10.54 -20.99 -14.56
C SER A 302 -10.71 -19.98 -15.70
N CYS A 303 -11.17 -18.77 -15.39
CA CYS A 303 -11.28 -17.66 -16.34
C CYS A 303 -9.90 -17.19 -16.80
N PHE A 304 -8.97 -17.01 -15.85
CA PHE A 304 -7.60 -16.60 -16.13
C PHE A 304 -6.86 -17.60 -17.02
N LEU A 305 -6.95 -18.90 -16.73
CA LEU A 305 -6.31 -19.92 -17.57
C LEU A 305 -6.86 -19.91 -19.00
N ARG A 306 -8.20 -19.82 -19.16
CA ARG A 306 -8.81 -19.69 -20.50
C ARG A 306 -8.34 -18.43 -21.23
N TYR A 307 -8.23 -17.31 -20.52
CA TYR A 307 -7.75 -16.06 -21.08
C TYR A 307 -6.29 -16.18 -21.57
N VAL A 308 -5.40 -16.78 -20.76
CA VAL A 308 -4.00 -17.04 -21.12
C VAL A 308 -3.89 -17.92 -22.35
N ASP A 309 -4.67 -19.00 -22.40
CA ASP A 309 -4.66 -19.93 -23.53
C ASP A 309 -5.20 -19.29 -24.82
N ALA A 310 -6.14 -18.35 -24.70
CA ALA A 310 -6.70 -17.59 -25.83
C ALA A 310 -5.77 -16.45 -26.32
N HIS A 311 -4.90 -15.91 -25.45
CA HIS A 311 -4.04 -14.75 -25.74
C HIS A 311 -2.55 -15.04 -25.50
N PRO A 312 -1.98 -16.13 -26.04
CA PRO A 312 -0.63 -16.57 -25.70
C PRO A 312 0.45 -15.51 -26.01
N SER A 313 0.26 -14.69 -27.05
CA SER A 313 1.20 -13.62 -27.44
C SER A 313 1.35 -12.51 -26.40
N GLU A 314 0.39 -12.37 -25.48
CA GLU A 314 0.46 -11.41 -24.37
C GLU A 314 1.31 -11.96 -23.20
N PHE A 315 1.57 -13.26 -23.16
CA PHE A 315 2.22 -13.91 -22.02
C PHE A 315 3.55 -14.55 -22.38
N PHE A 316 3.72 -14.95 -23.64
CA PHE A 316 4.85 -15.76 -24.07
C PHE A 316 5.60 -15.15 -25.26
N VAL A 317 6.91 -15.43 -25.32
CA VAL A 317 7.83 -14.99 -26.39
C VAL A 317 7.98 -15.99 -27.54
N ASP A 318 7.25 -17.11 -27.50
CA ASP A 318 7.39 -18.24 -28.43
C ASP A 318 6.61 -18.09 -29.75
#